data_AF-A0A7J5WVE0-F1
#
_entry.id   AF-A0A7J5WVE0-F1
#
_cell.length_a   1.000
_cell.length_b   1.000
_cell.length_c   1.000
_cell.angle_alpha   90.00
_cell.angle_beta   90.00
_cell.angle_gamma   90.00
#
_symmetry.space_group_name_H-M   'P 1'
#
loop_
_entity.id
_entity.type
_entity.pdbx_description
1 polymer ?
#
loop_
_entity_poly.entity_id
_entity_poly.type
_entity_poly.pdbx_seq_one_letter_code
_entity_poly.pdbx_strand_id
1 'polypeptide(L)'
;MIAALEYAIANFAATAELRASSVSLDFVPPPAWYDMETDVAHSAMASRVLLRSETPPPTFVSNTVIQYFTLGDIDPIRLSTIDTTLDIQALPGATVVDHTVGRNGYLCADYGGYVADGLNLHVRRSQLAYLTSTGQSALAIFTATAPVPVWETIESEIREMEDLWLTKISTPTSGDS
;
A
#
# COMPACT_ATOMS: atom_id res chain seq x y z
N MET A 1 -1.37 8.83 -8.63
CA MET A 1 -2.46 9.56 -7.94
C MET A 1 -2.96 8.68 -6.80
N ILE A 2 -3.19 9.23 -5.60
CA ILE A 2 -3.69 8.49 -4.43
C ILE A 2 -4.88 9.29 -3.88
N ALA A 3 -6.10 8.77 -4.06
CA ALA A 3 -7.35 9.47 -3.75
C ALA A 3 -7.43 9.97 -2.31
N ALA A 4 -6.91 9.19 -1.34
CA ALA A 4 -6.87 9.60 0.06
C ALA A 4 -5.95 10.82 0.30
N LEU A 5 -4.81 10.91 -0.40
CA LEU A 5 -3.93 12.09 -0.31
C LEU A 5 -4.56 13.31 -0.97
N GLU A 6 -5.21 13.13 -2.11
CA GLU A 6 -5.93 14.23 -2.79
C GLU A 6 -7.05 14.78 -1.92
N TYR A 7 -7.82 13.89 -1.29
CA TYR A 7 -8.85 14.27 -0.33
C TYR A 7 -8.24 15.06 0.85
N ALA A 8 -7.11 14.60 1.41
CA ALA A 8 -6.42 15.27 2.51
C ALA A 8 -6.04 16.72 2.14
N ILE A 9 -5.42 16.88 0.98
CA ILE A 9 -4.93 18.16 0.47
C ILE A 9 -6.11 19.09 0.18
N ALA A 10 -7.13 18.59 -0.53
CA ALA A 10 -8.26 19.41 -0.97
C ALA A 10 -9.17 19.87 0.18
N ASN A 11 -9.37 19.03 1.20
CA ASN A 11 -10.35 19.31 2.26
C ASN A 11 -9.72 19.88 3.54
N PHE A 12 -8.44 19.62 3.80
CA PHE A 12 -7.78 20.03 5.04
C PHE A 12 -6.50 20.84 4.83
N ALA A 13 -6.14 21.15 3.58
CA ALA A 13 -4.85 21.77 3.25
C ALA A 13 -3.67 20.98 3.84
N ALA A 14 -3.82 19.66 3.96
CA ALA A 14 -2.80 18.77 4.49
C ALA A 14 -1.53 18.82 3.63
N THR A 15 -0.36 18.72 4.27
CA THR A 15 0.91 18.52 3.57
C THR A 15 1.28 17.05 3.67
N ALA A 16 1.22 16.34 2.54
CA ALA A 16 1.60 14.93 2.47
C ALA A 16 3.12 14.80 2.32
N GLU A 17 3.80 14.31 3.36
CA GLU A 17 5.24 14.06 3.33
C GLU A 17 5.52 12.56 3.33
N LEU A 18 6.18 12.06 2.28
CA LEU A 18 6.67 10.69 2.23
C LEU A 18 7.78 10.49 3.28
N ARG A 19 7.66 9.44 4.08
CA ARG A 19 8.63 9.07 5.11
C ARG A 19 9.42 7.86 4.68
N ALA A 20 10.69 7.82 5.07
CA ALA A 20 11.46 6.59 5.04
C ALA A 20 10.82 5.53 5.93
N SER A 21 11.02 4.25 5.59
CA SER A 21 10.71 3.20 6.58
C SER A 21 11.60 3.36 7.81
N SER A 22 11.11 2.87 8.94
CA SER A 22 11.85 2.82 10.20
C SER A 22 11.81 1.41 10.77
N VAL A 23 12.73 1.11 11.68
CA VAL A 23 12.80 -0.21 12.35
C VAL A 23 11.46 -0.59 13.02
N SER A 24 10.67 0.39 13.48
CA SER A 24 9.36 0.13 14.08
C SER A 24 8.28 -0.24 13.06
N LEU A 25 8.45 0.17 11.81
CA LEU A 25 7.54 -0.12 10.69
C LEU A 25 7.99 -1.32 9.85
N ASP A 26 9.27 -1.69 9.95
CA ASP A 26 9.83 -2.83 9.23
C ASP A 26 9.34 -4.17 9.77
N PHE A 27 9.19 -5.11 8.84
CA PHE A 27 8.90 -6.52 9.09
C PHE A 27 9.83 -7.40 8.25
N VAL A 28 10.07 -8.62 8.72
CA VAL A 28 10.86 -9.61 7.97
C VAL A 28 9.94 -10.25 6.92
N PRO A 29 10.25 -10.15 5.62
CA PRO A 29 9.41 -10.72 4.58
C PRO A 29 9.63 -12.25 4.49
N PRO A 30 8.73 -12.99 3.80
CA PRO A 30 8.92 -14.41 3.55
C PRO A 30 10.23 -14.71 2.78
N PRO A 31 10.81 -15.92 2.87
CA PRO A 31 12.17 -16.21 2.38
C PRO A 31 12.44 -15.95 0.89
N ALA A 32 11.41 -15.96 0.05
CA ALA A 32 11.52 -15.69 -1.38
C ALA A 32 11.60 -14.18 -1.71
N TRP A 33 11.45 -13.31 -0.71
CA TRP A 33 11.38 -11.86 -0.89
C TRP A 33 12.60 -11.18 -0.28
N TYR A 34 13.05 -10.13 -0.94
CA TYR A 34 14.19 -9.34 -0.50
C TYR A 34 13.95 -7.85 -0.72
N ASP A 35 14.60 -7.04 0.10
CA ASP A 35 14.54 -5.58 0.01
C ASP A 35 15.32 -5.06 -1.20
N MET A 36 14.70 -4.15 -1.94
CA MET A 36 15.41 -3.24 -2.83
C MET A 36 16.22 -2.25 -1.98
N GLU A 37 17.34 -1.75 -2.52
CA GLU A 37 18.13 -0.70 -1.88
C GLU A 37 17.27 0.53 -1.55
N THR A 38 17.41 1.06 -0.32
CA THR A 38 16.56 2.13 0.22
C THR A 38 16.57 3.40 -0.65
N ASP A 39 17.73 3.80 -1.15
CA ASP A 39 17.86 5.00 -1.98
C ASP A 39 17.12 4.84 -3.31
N VAL A 40 17.13 3.63 -3.88
CA VAL A 40 16.39 3.31 -5.11
C VAL A 40 14.89 3.33 -4.83
N ALA A 41 14.44 2.71 -3.74
CA ALA A 41 13.04 2.75 -3.32
C ALA A 41 12.53 4.20 -3.13
N HIS A 42 13.29 5.03 -2.41
CA HIS A 42 12.94 6.44 -2.19
C HIS A 42 12.90 7.25 -3.49
N SER A 43 13.82 7.00 -4.42
CA SER A 43 13.82 7.66 -5.74
C SER A 43 12.56 7.32 -6.55
N ALA A 44 11.96 6.16 -6.30
CA ALA A 44 10.68 5.71 -6.85
C ALA A 44 9.45 6.14 -6.02
N MET A 45 9.61 7.08 -5.08
CA MET A 45 8.56 7.53 -4.16
C MET A 45 7.99 6.41 -3.27
N ALA A 46 8.79 5.40 -2.93
CA ALA A 46 8.44 4.34 -1.99
C ALA A 46 9.23 4.47 -0.70
N SER A 47 8.62 4.10 0.43
CA SER A 47 9.32 3.97 1.71
C SER A 47 10.10 2.66 1.82
N ARG A 48 9.60 1.60 1.16
CA ARG A 48 10.20 0.28 1.08
C ARG A 48 9.69 -0.44 -0.16
N VAL A 49 10.56 -1.20 -0.84
CA VAL A 49 10.17 -2.07 -1.95
C VAL A 49 10.72 -3.46 -1.70
N LEU A 50 9.84 -4.45 -1.75
CA LEU A 50 10.18 -5.86 -1.67
C LEU A 50 10.02 -6.49 -3.04
N LEU A 51 11.05 -7.21 -3.48
CA LEU A 51 11.08 -7.93 -4.74
C LEU A 51 11.07 -9.42 -4.47
N ARG A 52 10.31 -10.18 -5.26
CA ARG A 52 10.32 -11.64 -5.19
C ARG A 52 11.46 -12.20 -6.04
N SER A 53 12.19 -13.16 -5.49
CA SER A 53 13.19 -13.93 -6.22
C SER A 53 12.49 -14.97 -7.11
N GLU A 54 12.68 -14.85 -8.42
CA GLU A 54 12.00 -15.67 -9.43
C GLU A 54 13.06 -16.23 -10.40
N THR A 55 12.97 -17.52 -10.72
CA THR A 55 13.92 -18.20 -11.62
C THR A 55 13.17 -18.97 -12.71
N PRO A 56 13.43 -18.68 -14.01
CA PRO A 56 14.32 -17.63 -14.52
C PRO A 56 13.80 -16.21 -14.20
N PRO A 57 14.65 -15.17 -14.25
CA PRO A 57 14.20 -13.79 -14.05
C PRO A 57 13.07 -13.43 -15.03
N PRO A 58 11.89 -13.02 -14.56
CA PRO A 58 10.77 -12.68 -15.42
C PRO A 58 10.93 -11.27 -16.01
N THR A 59 10.15 -10.98 -17.05
CA THR A 59 10.05 -9.62 -17.62
C THR A 59 9.52 -8.61 -16.59
N PHE A 60 8.63 -9.05 -15.70
CA PHE A 60 8.13 -8.27 -14.58
C PHE A 60 8.35 -9.05 -13.29
N VAL A 61 9.12 -8.47 -12.36
CA VAL A 61 9.39 -9.05 -11.05
C VAL A 61 8.22 -8.74 -10.13
N SER A 62 7.61 -9.78 -9.57
CA SER A 62 6.55 -9.64 -8.57
C SER A 62 7.07 -8.82 -7.38
N ASN A 63 6.33 -7.79 -6.98
CA ASN A 63 6.82 -6.82 -6.00
C ASN A 63 5.73 -6.32 -5.05
N THR A 64 6.18 -5.81 -3.91
CA THR A 64 5.37 -5.08 -2.94
C THR A 64 6.02 -3.73 -2.70
N VAL A 65 5.26 -2.66 -2.89
CA VAL A 65 5.66 -1.28 -2.65
C VAL A 65 4.92 -0.75 -1.43
N ILE A 66 5.65 -0.21 -0.47
CA ILE A 66 5.10 0.36 0.76
C ILE A 66 5.41 1.85 0.79
N GLN A 67 4.41 2.66 1.12
CA GLN A 67 4.53 4.11 1.26
C GLN A 67 3.94 4.56 2.59
N TYR A 68 4.67 5.39 3.31
CA TYR A 68 4.22 6.02 4.55
C TYR A 68 4.17 7.53 4.36
N PHE A 69 2.99 8.13 4.53
CA PHE A 69 2.79 9.57 4.46
C PHE A 69 2.37 10.10 5.82
N THR A 70 2.97 11.21 6.27
CA THR A 70 2.36 12.05 7.31
C THR A 70 1.51 13.12 6.66
N LEU A 71 0.34 13.41 7.23
CA LEU A 71 -0.64 14.39 6.73
C LEU A 71 -0.74 15.64 7.62
N GLY A 72 -0.02 15.65 8.74
CA GLY A 72 -0.02 16.76 9.70
C GLY A 72 -1.09 16.60 10.79
N ASP A 73 -1.49 17.73 11.35
CA ASP A 73 -2.35 17.81 12.54
C ASP A 73 -3.84 17.86 12.13
N ILE A 74 -4.29 16.79 11.47
CA ILE A 74 -5.69 16.54 11.12
C ILE A 74 -6.15 15.23 11.74
N ASP A 75 -7.45 14.96 11.74
CA ASP A 75 -7.94 13.62 12.11
C ASP A 75 -7.54 12.58 11.03
N PRO A 76 -7.34 11.30 11.39
CA PRO A 76 -7.18 10.23 10.41
C PRO A 76 -8.36 10.23 9.44
N ILE A 77 -8.05 10.12 8.16
CA ILE A 77 -9.08 10.15 7.12
C ILE A 77 -9.84 8.83 7.16
N ARG A 78 -11.16 8.90 7.32
CA ARG A 78 -12.02 7.71 7.23
C ARG A 78 -12.14 7.27 5.77
N LEU A 79 -11.25 6.40 5.33
CA LEU A 79 -11.13 5.96 3.94
C LEU A 79 -12.44 5.45 3.33
N SER A 80 -13.34 4.86 4.12
CA SER A 80 -14.65 4.40 3.63
C SER A 80 -15.59 5.50 3.15
N THR A 81 -15.26 6.78 3.36
CA THR A 81 -16.01 7.91 2.80
C THR A 81 -15.46 8.39 1.45
N ILE A 82 -14.39 7.75 0.96
CA ILE A 82 -13.69 8.08 -0.28
C ILE A 82 -13.74 6.84 -1.17
N ASP A 83 -13.88 7.04 -2.48
CA ASP A 83 -13.71 5.94 -3.44
C ASP A 83 -12.22 5.70 -3.68
N THR A 84 -11.61 4.81 -2.87
CA THR A 84 -10.19 4.46 -3.03
C THR A 84 -9.93 3.65 -4.29
N THR A 85 -10.96 3.06 -4.92
CA THR A 85 -10.79 2.27 -6.15
C THR A 85 -10.34 3.10 -7.35
N LEU A 86 -10.57 4.42 -7.32
CA LEU A 86 -10.10 5.39 -8.34
C LEU A 86 -8.60 5.28 -8.60
N ASP A 87 -7.83 4.89 -7.59
CA ASP A 87 -6.40 4.64 -7.67
C ASP A 87 -6.03 3.54 -8.66
N ILE A 88 -6.82 2.46 -8.70
CA ILE A 88 -6.65 1.36 -9.65
C ILE A 88 -7.29 1.74 -10.98
N GLN A 89 -8.48 2.37 -10.98
CA GLN A 89 -9.18 2.78 -12.20
C GLN A 89 -8.36 3.74 -13.07
N ALA A 90 -7.48 4.54 -12.47
CA ALA A 90 -6.57 5.43 -13.18
C ALA A 90 -5.47 4.69 -13.97
N LEU A 91 -5.28 3.38 -13.77
CA LEU A 91 -4.27 2.58 -14.46
C LEU A 91 -4.75 2.19 -15.88
N PRO A 92 -3.84 2.01 -16.85
CA PRO A 92 -4.22 1.65 -18.22
C PRO A 92 -4.94 0.30 -18.28
N GLY A 93 -6.12 0.28 -18.91
CA GLY A 93 -6.91 -0.94 -19.09
C GLY A 93 -7.38 -1.57 -17.77
N ALA A 94 -7.50 -0.78 -16.70
CA ALA A 94 -7.79 -1.28 -15.38
C ALA A 94 -9.20 -1.88 -15.25
N THR A 95 -9.32 -2.89 -14.40
CA THR A 95 -10.60 -3.43 -13.91
C THR A 95 -10.48 -3.63 -12.41
N VAL A 96 -11.39 -2.99 -11.65
CA VAL A 96 -11.53 -3.23 -10.21
C VAL A 96 -12.38 -4.48 -10.03
N VAL A 97 -11.85 -5.45 -9.28
CA VAL A 97 -12.48 -6.75 -9.06
C VAL A 97 -13.10 -6.84 -7.67
N ASP A 98 -12.43 -6.28 -6.67
CA ASP A 98 -12.90 -6.32 -5.28
C ASP A 98 -12.49 -5.06 -4.51
N HIS A 99 -13.29 -4.71 -3.51
CA HIS A 99 -13.09 -3.59 -2.59
C HIS A 99 -13.58 -4.00 -1.21
N THR A 100 -12.70 -3.92 -0.22
CA THR A 100 -13.01 -4.27 1.17
C THR A 100 -12.68 -3.11 2.10
N VAL A 101 -13.54 -2.93 3.11
CA VAL A 101 -13.39 -1.90 4.15
C VAL A 101 -13.25 -2.59 5.50
N GLY A 102 -12.26 -2.19 6.29
CA GLY A 102 -11.98 -2.72 7.63
C GLY A 102 -11.66 -1.62 8.63
N ARG A 103 -11.34 -2.02 9.87
CA ARG A 103 -10.93 -1.12 10.97
C ARG A 103 -11.81 0.13 11.09
N ASN A 104 -13.12 -0.07 11.20
CA ASN A 104 -14.14 1.00 11.29
C ASN A 104 -14.08 2.06 10.15
N GLY A 105 -13.64 1.65 8.97
CA GLY A 105 -13.55 2.53 7.79
C GLY A 105 -12.21 3.20 7.58
N TYR A 106 -11.20 2.91 8.41
CA TYR A 106 -9.85 3.46 8.25
C TYR A 106 -8.90 2.57 7.43
N LEU A 107 -9.29 1.33 7.16
CA LEU A 107 -8.58 0.42 6.25
C LEU A 107 -9.46 0.18 5.02
N CYS A 108 -8.90 0.38 3.84
CA CYS A 108 -9.50 -0.04 2.57
C CYS A 108 -8.49 -0.93 1.84
N ALA A 109 -8.97 -1.99 1.20
CA ALA A 109 -8.15 -2.83 0.34
C ALA A 109 -8.86 -3.10 -0.98
N ASP A 110 -8.23 -2.63 -2.05
CA ASP A 110 -8.71 -2.69 -3.42
C ASP A 110 -7.92 -3.76 -4.17
N TYR A 111 -8.61 -4.55 -4.98
CA TYR A 111 -8.00 -5.56 -5.84
C TYR A 111 -8.50 -5.39 -7.27
N GLY A 112 -7.59 -5.52 -8.22
CA GLY A 112 -7.92 -5.40 -9.62
C GLY A 112 -6.81 -5.89 -10.53
N GLY A 113 -7.02 -5.71 -11.83
CA GLY A 113 -6.01 -5.93 -12.85
C GLY A 113 -5.82 -4.70 -13.72
N TYR A 114 -4.65 -4.58 -14.35
CA TYR A 114 -4.35 -3.54 -15.33
C TYR A 114 -3.29 -4.02 -16.33
N VAL A 115 -3.04 -3.22 -17.35
CA VAL A 115 -2.04 -3.53 -18.38
C VAL A 115 -0.87 -2.55 -18.29
N ALA A 116 0.36 -3.08 -18.28
CA ALA A 116 1.58 -2.30 -18.40
C ALA A 116 2.57 -3.02 -19.30
N ASP A 117 3.18 -2.30 -20.25
CA ASP A 117 4.19 -2.83 -21.17
C ASP A 117 3.78 -4.14 -21.88
N GLY A 118 2.49 -4.27 -22.20
CA GLY A 118 1.92 -5.47 -22.84
C GLY A 118 1.69 -6.66 -21.91
N LEU A 119 1.93 -6.50 -20.61
CA LEU A 119 1.68 -7.51 -19.58
C LEU A 119 0.37 -7.23 -18.84
N ASN A 120 -0.41 -8.29 -18.60
CA ASN A 120 -1.54 -8.24 -17.69
C ASN A 120 -1.02 -8.47 -16.27
N LEU A 121 -1.32 -7.51 -15.39
CA LEU A 121 -0.87 -7.50 -14.00
C LEU A 121 -2.09 -7.51 -13.09
N HIS A 122 -2.00 -8.27 -12.00
CA HIS A 122 -2.86 -8.10 -10.85
C HIS A 122 -2.21 -7.11 -9.88
N VAL A 123 -3.07 -6.33 -9.23
CA VAL A 123 -2.68 -5.37 -8.19
C VAL A 123 -3.61 -5.51 -7.00
N ARG A 124 -3.03 -5.52 -5.80
CA ARG A 124 -3.74 -5.33 -4.55
C ARG A 124 -3.16 -4.11 -3.85
N ARG A 125 -4.02 -3.13 -3.55
CA ARG A 125 -3.64 -1.92 -2.81
C ARG A 125 -4.43 -1.83 -1.52
N SER A 126 -3.73 -1.85 -0.41
CA SER A 126 -4.28 -1.65 0.91
C SER A 126 -3.83 -0.30 1.47
N GLN A 127 -4.77 0.48 1.95
CA GLN A 127 -4.56 1.82 2.49
C GLN A 127 -5.06 1.85 3.92
N LEU A 128 -4.23 2.30 4.86
CA LEU A 128 -4.55 2.45 6.27
C LEU A 128 -4.31 3.89 6.70
N ALA A 129 -5.38 4.58 7.09
CA ALA A 129 -5.28 5.85 7.79
C ALA A 129 -5.15 5.60 9.31
N TYR A 130 -4.24 6.29 9.97
CA TYR A 130 -3.93 6.07 11.39
C TYR A 130 -3.32 7.31 12.04
N LEU A 131 -3.19 7.30 13.38
CA LEU A 131 -2.38 8.26 14.12
C LEU A 131 -1.00 7.69 14.39
N THR A 132 0.04 8.48 14.12
CA THR A 132 1.40 8.16 14.57
C THR A 132 1.49 8.20 16.09
N SER A 133 2.59 7.68 16.65
CA SER A 133 2.90 7.80 18.08
C SER A 133 3.09 9.25 18.55
N THR A 134 3.32 10.18 17.62
CA THR A 134 3.39 11.63 17.88
C THR A 134 2.03 12.33 17.77
N GLY A 135 0.95 11.59 17.48
CA GLY A 135 -0.41 12.12 17.36
C GLY A 135 -0.72 12.78 16.02
N GLN A 136 0.14 12.62 15.01
CA GLN A 136 -0.11 13.17 13.67
C GLN A 136 -0.90 12.17 12.84
N SER A 137 -1.80 12.67 11.98
CA SER A 137 -2.48 11.83 11.00
C SER A 137 -1.50 11.35 9.94
N ALA A 138 -1.65 10.08 9.56
CA ALA A 138 -0.80 9.41 8.60
C ALA A 138 -1.62 8.47 7.72
N LEU A 139 -1.06 8.20 6.53
CA LEU A 139 -1.57 7.22 5.58
C LEU A 139 -0.44 6.25 5.25
N ALA A 140 -0.66 4.98 5.52
CA ALA A 140 0.21 3.90 5.07
C ALA A 140 -0.44 3.18 3.89
N ILE A 141 0.35 2.86 2.88
CA ILE A 141 -0.11 2.18 1.67
C ILE A 141 0.78 0.97 1.42
N PHE A 142 0.15 -0.17 1.15
CA PHE A 142 0.78 -1.41 0.72
C PHE A 142 0.23 -1.74 -0.66
N THR A 143 1.08 -1.80 -1.68
CA THR A 143 0.68 -2.17 -3.05
C THR A 143 1.47 -3.38 -3.50
N ALA A 144 0.82 -4.53 -3.66
CA ALA A 144 1.42 -5.71 -4.26
C ALA A 144 1.02 -5.81 -5.74
N THR A 145 1.98 -6.13 -6.60
CA THR A 145 1.77 -6.29 -8.04
C THR A 145 2.48 -7.54 -8.54
N ALA A 146 1.80 -8.33 -9.37
CA ALA A 146 2.39 -9.48 -10.02
C ALA A 146 1.71 -9.78 -11.36
N PRO A 147 2.37 -10.51 -12.28
CA PRO A 147 1.73 -11.00 -13.49
C PRO A 147 0.56 -11.94 -13.17
N VAL A 148 -0.51 -11.87 -13.96
CA VAL A 148 -1.69 -12.75 -13.81
C VAL A 148 -1.33 -14.24 -13.63
N PRO A 149 -0.41 -14.83 -14.43
CA PRO A 149 -0.08 -16.25 -14.29
C PRO A 149 0.62 -16.62 -12.97
N VAL A 150 1.19 -15.65 -12.27
CA VAL A 150 1.97 -15.86 -11.04
C VAL A 150 1.12 -15.59 -9.80
N TRP A 151 0.14 -14.69 -9.89
CA TRP A 151 -0.62 -14.17 -8.76
C TRP A 151 -1.12 -15.24 -7.78
N GLU A 152 -1.85 -16.25 -8.27
CA GLU A 152 -2.44 -17.30 -7.43
C GLU A 152 -1.39 -18.09 -6.64
N THR A 153 -0.17 -18.21 -7.17
CA THR A 153 0.92 -18.96 -6.52
C THR A 153 1.59 -18.19 -5.39
N ILE A 154 1.49 -16.86 -5.40
CA ILE A 154 2.17 -15.97 -4.44
C ILE A 154 1.20 -15.17 -3.59
N GLU A 155 -0.11 -15.26 -3.83
CA GLU A 155 -1.11 -14.48 -3.10
C GLU A 155 -1.01 -14.72 -1.59
N SER A 156 -0.80 -15.95 -1.14
CA SER A 156 -0.62 -16.23 0.30
C SER A 156 0.58 -15.52 0.90
N GLU A 157 1.69 -15.42 0.17
CA GLU A 157 2.90 -14.69 0.61
C GLU A 157 2.60 -13.17 0.68
N ILE A 158 1.86 -12.64 -0.30
CA ILE A 158 1.42 -11.24 -0.32
C ILE A 158 0.53 -10.92 0.88
N ARG A 159 -0.44 -11.79 1.19
CA ARG A 159 -1.34 -11.64 2.34
C ARG A 159 -0.59 -11.70 3.66
N GLU A 160 0.36 -12.63 3.79
CA GLU A 160 1.22 -12.71 4.97
C GLU A 160 2.01 -11.40 5.18
N MET A 161 2.59 -10.84 4.11
CA MET A 161 3.29 -9.56 4.19
C MET A 161 2.36 -8.40 4.54
N GLU A 162 1.14 -8.37 4.01
CA GLU A 162 0.12 -7.37 4.34
C GLU A 162 -0.26 -7.46 5.84
N ASP A 163 -0.45 -8.65 6.37
CA ASP A 163 -0.79 -8.87 7.79
C ASP A 163 0.37 -8.46 8.72
N LEU A 164 1.61 -8.79 8.35
CA LEU A 164 2.81 -8.35 9.07
C LEU A 164 2.92 -6.81 9.07
N TRP A 165 2.68 -6.18 7.92
CA TRP A 165 2.66 -4.73 7.77
C TRP A 165 1.57 -4.09 8.65
N LEU A 166 0.35 -4.62 8.62
CA LEU A 166 -0.78 -4.15 9.43
C LEU A 166 -0.54 -4.27 10.95
N THR A 167 0.22 -5.28 11.37
CA THR A 167 0.60 -5.52 12.79
C THR A 167 1.64 -4.49 13.27
N LYS A 168 2.44 -3.92 12.36
CA LYS A 168 3.40 -2.86 12.71
C LYS A 168 2.75 -1.49 12.92
N ILE A 169 1.59 -1.27 12.32
CA ILE A 169 0.93 0.04 12.25
C ILE A 169 -0.28 0.13 13.19
N SER A 170 -0.55 -0.91 13.99
CA SER A 170 -1.62 -0.93 15.00
C SER A 170 -1.28 -0.06 16.23
N THR A 171 -1.29 1.25 16.05
CA THR A 171 -1.65 2.16 17.15
C THR A 171 -3.18 2.15 17.23
N PRO A 172 -3.81 1.92 18.40
CA PRO A 172 -5.27 1.95 18.51
C PRO A 172 -5.78 3.34 18.12
N THR A 173 -6.48 3.45 17.00
CA THR A 173 -7.35 4.61 16.78
C THR A 173 -8.45 4.51 17.83
N SER A 174 -8.56 5.50 18.71
CA SER A 174 -9.59 5.59 19.75
C SER A 174 -10.96 5.22 19.17
N GLY A 175 -11.44 4.02 19.47
CA GLY A 175 -12.63 3.43 18.83
C GLY A 175 -12.73 1.92 18.93
N ASP A 176 -11.64 1.22 19.27
CA ASP A 176 -11.71 -0.19 19.67
C ASP A 176 -12.07 -0.29 21.16
N SER A 177 -13.37 -0.15 21.44
CA SER A 177 -13.99 -0.48 22.73
C SER A 177 -15.36 -1.11 22.50
#